data_AF-A0A6M7U9G0-F1
#
_entry.id   AF-A0A6M7U9G0-F1
#
_cell.length_a   1.000
_cell.length_b   1.000
_cell.length_c   1.000
_cell.angle_alpha   90.00
_cell.angle_beta   90.00
_cell.angle_gamma   90.00
#
_symmetry.space_group_name_H-M   'P 1'
#
loop_
_entity.id
_entity.type
_entity.pdbx_description
1 polymer ?
#
loop_
_entity_poly.entity_id
_entity_poly.type
_entity_poly.pdbx_seq_one_letter_code
_entity_poly.pdbx_strand_id
1 'polypeptide(L)'
;MHDSAWTAKAVEHLVVEAAATAMLLPRERGPRAFGNSMPTPLRDWSNYGQEPSRYIRRPSPAAIDRMMLAVDTMNHLADEGDRILVHAWSWQKARRGKFLNDFAAREGVNCRTLRRRISVLCGTMADRLNCARKPAAGASLEEIEAAEAPECAPAPLARSPAFLLAPDARPRHDPDSPELAELAKRIERGNRRREKMRRAANGSERAA
;
A
#
# COMPACT_ATOMS: atom_id res chain seq x y z
N MET A 1 18.63 9.26 5.39
CA MET A 1 17.86 9.27 4.12
C MET A 1 18.31 8.09 3.29
N HIS A 2 17.40 7.32 2.70
CA HIS A 2 17.77 6.26 1.77
C HIS A 2 18.00 6.90 0.40
N ASP A 3 19.22 6.81 -0.13
CA ASP A 3 19.52 7.33 -1.48
C ASP A 3 18.83 6.53 -2.58
N SER A 4 18.35 5.31 -2.27
CA SER A 4 17.61 4.44 -3.18
C SER A 4 16.12 4.80 -3.27
N ALA A 5 15.51 4.59 -4.44
CA ALA A 5 14.08 4.74 -4.65
C ALA A 5 13.29 3.76 -3.76
N TRP A 6 12.12 4.19 -3.29
CA TRP A 6 11.22 3.33 -2.52
C TRP A 6 10.70 2.21 -3.39
N THR A 7 10.87 0.98 -2.92
CA THR A 7 10.28 -0.21 -3.53
C THR A 7 9.10 -0.69 -2.68
N ALA A 8 8.16 -1.41 -3.28
CA ALA A 8 7.03 -1.99 -2.55
C ALA A 8 7.50 -2.86 -1.36
N LYS A 9 8.63 -3.56 -1.48
CA LYS A 9 9.23 -4.32 -0.37
C LYS A 9 9.79 -3.44 0.73
N ALA A 10 10.47 -2.35 0.38
CA ALA A 10 10.96 -1.39 1.39
C ALA A 10 9.80 -0.79 2.19
N VAL A 11 8.70 -0.44 1.52
CA VAL A 11 7.47 0.03 2.19
C VAL A 11 6.83 -1.07 3.03
N GLU A 12 6.80 -2.32 2.54
CA GLU A 12 6.32 -3.46 3.32
C GLU A 12 7.08 -3.60 4.65
N HIS A 13 8.41 -3.45 4.62
CA HIS A 13 9.25 -3.46 5.81
C HIS A 13 9.00 -2.27 6.73
N LEU A 14 8.87 -1.06 6.16
CA LEU A 14 8.57 0.16 6.90
C LEU A 14 7.26 0.03 7.69
N VAL A 15 6.19 -0.43 7.04
CA VAL A 15 4.87 -0.57 7.67
C VAL A 15 4.89 -1.62 8.79
N VAL A 16 5.64 -2.72 8.62
CA VAL A 16 5.79 -3.74 9.67
C VAL A 16 6.66 -3.24 10.82
N GLU A 17 7.72 -2.48 10.53
CA GLU A 17 8.54 -1.81 11.55
C GLU A 17 7.72 -0.80 12.35
N ALA A 18 6.88 -0.01 11.67
CA ALA A 18 5.97 0.94 12.28
C ALA A 18 5.01 0.23 13.25
N ALA A 19 4.41 -0.89 12.83
CA ALA A 19 3.54 -1.68 13.69
C ALA A 19 4.28 -2.26 14.91
N ALA A 20 5.52 -2.75 14.73
CA ALA A 20 6.34 -3.24 15.83
C ALA A 20 6.72 -2.11 16.81
N THR A 21 7.03 -0.92 16.28
CA THR A 21 7.34 0.28 17.07
C THR A 21 6.13 0.72 17.88
N ALA A 22 4.94 0.73 17.28
CA ALA A 22 3.69 1.05 17.95
C ALA A 22 3.34 0.06 19.08
N MET A 23 3.80 -1.19 19.03
CA MET A 23 3.63 -2.14 20.14
C MET A 23 4.57 -1.88 21.33
N LEU A 24 5.72 -1.23 21.09
CA LEU A 24 6.66 -0.86 22.15
C LEU A 24 6.26 0.46 22.83
N LEU A 25 5.51 1.30 22.12
CA LEU A 25 4.99 2.54 22.69
C LEU A 25 3.93 2.23 23.75
N PRO A 26 3.92 2.99 24.87
CA PRO A 26 2.92 2.82 25.90
C PRO A 26 1.52 3.06 25.31
N ARG A 27 0.59 2.15 25.58
CA ARG A 27 -0.83 2.27 25.19
C ARG A 27 -1.61 3.23 26.09
N GLU A 28 -0.92 4.09 26.81
CA GLU A 28 -1.54 4.97 27.80
C GLU A 28 -2.38 6.03 27.09
N ARG A 29 -3.68 6.01 27.37
CA ARG A 29 -4.57 7.16 27.17
C ARG A 29 -4.28 8.19 28.25
N GLY A 30 -3.07 8.73 28.29
CA GLY A 30 -2.82 9.86 29.17
C GLY A 30 -2.92 9.65 30.68
N PRO A 31 -2.74 10.71 31.49
CA PRO A 31 -3.06 10.66 32.89
C PRO A 31 -4.58 10.60 33.05
N ARG A 32 -5.01 9.56 33.76
CA ARG A 32 -6.39 9.10 33.95
C ARG A 32 -7.35 10.15 34.52
N ALA A 33 -6.84 11.23 35.10
CA ALA A 33 -7.63 12.27 35.74
C ALA A 33 -8.17 13.35 34.77
N PHE A 34 -7.53 13.58 33.61
CA PHE A 34 -7.85 14.77 32.77
C PHE A 34 -7.65 14.60 31.27
N GLY A 35 -7.62 13.37 30.73
CA GLY A 35 -7.54 13.19 29.27
C GLY A 35 -6.30 13.83 28.62
N ASN A 36 -5.22 14.03 29.39
CA ASN A 36 -3.98 14.66 28.91
C ASN A 36 -3.02 13.60 28.33
N SER A 37 -1.81 13.88 27.86
CA SER A 37 -0.91 12.86 27.25
C SER A 37 0.33 12.49 28.09
N MET A 38 0.47 13.08 29.28
CA MET A 38 1.64 12.87 30.15
C MET A 38 1.43 11.75 31.18
N PRO A 39 2.41 10.87 31.40
CA PRO A 39 2.34 9.87 32.46
C PRO A 39 2.24 10.55 33.83
N THR A 40 1.52 9.93 34.77
CA THR A 40 1.36 10.44 36.14
C THR A 40 2.74 10.68 36.74
N PRO A 41 3.07 11.90 37.21
CA PRO A 41 4.34 12.14 37.88
C PRO A 41 4.40 11.23 39.11
N LEU A 42 5.34 10.28 39.11
CA LEU A 42 5.59 9.43 40.26
C LEU A 42 6.10 10.31 41.40
N ARG A 43 5.47 10.21 42.57
CA ARG A 43 6.00 10.81 43.81
C ARG A 43 7.11 9.90 44.33
N ASP A 44 8.33 10.42 44.41
CA ASP A 44 9.57 9.67 44.69
C ASP A 44 9.53 8.78 45.96
N TRP A 45 8.68 9.09 46.94
CA TRP A 45 8.63 8.38 48.22
C TRP A 45 7.62 7.22 48.31
N SER A 46 6.65 7.11 47.39
CA SER A 46 5.56 6.12 47.51
C SER A 46 5.82 4.79 46.79
N ASN A 47 6.71 4.77 45.78
CA ASN A 47 6.93 3.60 44.92
C ASN A 47 8.37 3.04 44.98
N TYR A 48 9.22 3.56 45.86
CA TYR A 48 10.60 3.08 45.99
C TYR A 48 10.61 1.60 46.44
N GLY A 49 10.88 0.68 45.50
CA GLY A 49 10.98 -0.76 45.76
C GLY A 49 9.68 -1.59 45.60
N GLN A 50 8.54 -0.99 45.25
CA GLN A 50 7.26 -1.69 45.07
C GLN A 50 7.01 -2.15 43.63
N GLU A 51 7.60 -1.48 42.63
CA GLU A 51 7.47 -1.91 41.24
C GLU A 51 8.53 -2.97 40.91
N PRO A 52 8.15 -4.15 40.39
CA PRO A 52 9.13 -5.08 39.87
C PRO A 52 9.94 -4.36 38.80
N SER A 53 11.27 -4.44 38.89
CA SER A 53 12.22 -3.86 37.92
C SER A 53 12.08 -4.54 36.56
N ARG A 54 10.98 -4.27 35.88
CA ARG A 54 10.69 -4.80 34.55
C ARG A 54 11.45 -3.96 33.55
N TYR A 55 12.35 -4.60 32.81
CA TYR A 55 12.98 -3.98 31.66
C TYR A 55 11.90 -3.60 30.63
N ILE A 56 11.66 -2.30 30.46
CA ILE A 56 10.78 -1.77 29.41
C ILE A 56 11.66 -1.47 28.19
N ARG A 57 11.50 -2.27 27.13
CA ARG A 57 12.15 -1.99 25.85
C ARG A 57 11.48 -0.79 25.19
N ARG A 58 12.19 0.35 25.11
CA ARG A 58 11.73 1.54 24.39
C ARG A 58 12.18 1.50 22.91
N PRO A 59 11.37 2.00 21.97
CA PRO A 59 11.80 2.15 20.59
C PRO A 59 12.88 3.23 20.44
N SER A 60 13.71 3.14 19.41
CA SER A 60 14.68 4.20 19.09
C SER A 60 13.96 5.42 18.47
N PRO A 61 14.48 6.65 18.64
CA PRO A 61 13.88 7.85 18.05
C PRO A 61 13.69 7.73 16.52
N ALA A 62 14.71 7.22 15.82
CA ALA A 62 14.62 7.01 14.38
C ALA A 62 13.53 6.00 13.95
N ALA A 63 13.18 5.03 14.81
CA ALA A 63 12.08 4.12 14.54
C ALA A 63 10.71 4.82 14.70
N ILE A 64 10.62 5.77 15.62
CA ILE A 64 9.42 6.63 15.78
C ILE A 64 9.23 7.49 14.53
N ASP A 65 10.29 8.12 14.01
CA ASP A 65 10.21 8.93 12.78
C ASP A 65 9.72 8.10 11.58
N ARG A 66 10.26 6.89 11.42
CA ARG A 66 9.81 5.94 10.37
C ARG A 66 8.37 5.49 10.59
N MET A 67 7.96 5.30 11.84
CA MET A 67 6.58 4.97 12.17
C MET A 67 5.62 6.12 11.78
N MET A 68 5.97 7.37 12.07
CA MET A 68 5.16 8.52 11.66
C MET A 68 5.04 8.62 10.15
N LEU A 69 6.15 8.45 9.41
CA LEU A 69 6.14 8.37 7.95
C LEU A 69 5.20 7.27 7.44
N ALA A 70 5.27 6.07 8.03
CA ALA A 70 4.40 4.96 7.65
C ALA A 70 2.93 5.28 7.90
N VAL A 71 2.58 5.85 9.05
CA VAL A 71 1.20 6.22 9.39
C VAL A 71 0.66 7.28 8.42
N ASP A 72 1.46 8.31 8.13
CA ASP A 72 1.10 9.35 7.18
C ASP A 72 0.84 8.77 5.77
N THR A 73 1.74 7.93 5.28
CA THR A 73 1.58 7.27 3.97
C THR A 73 0.37 6.34 3.91
N MET A 74 0.04 5.64 5.00
CA MET A 74 -1.16 4.80 5.08
C MET A 74 -2.44 5.64 5.05
N ASN A 75 -2.48 6.76 5.78
CA ASN A 75 -3.66 7.64 5.82
C ASN A 75 -4.01 8.24 4.47
N HIS A 76 -3.02 8.34 3.58
CA HIS A 76 -3.17 8.80 2.21
C HIS A 76 -3.74 7.80 1.22
N LEU A 77 -3.97 6.54 1.61
CA LEU A 77 -4.75 5.62 0.78
C LEU A 77 -6.21 6.09 0.73
N ALA A 78 -6.78 6.08 -0.47
CA ALA A 78 -8.12 6.62 -0.72
C ALA A 78 -9.23 5.78 -0.08
N ASP A 79 -9.10 4.45 -0.13
CA ASP A 79 -10.09 3.53 0.43
C ASP A 79 -9.83 3.26 1.92
N GLU A 80 -10.86 3.46 2.74
CA GLU A 80 -10.81 3.14 4.17
C GLU A 80 -10.62 1.64 4.42
N GLY A 81 -11.22 0.79 3.58
CA GLY A 81 -11.07 -0.65 3.68
C GLY A 81 -9.61 -1.07 3.52
N ASP A 82 -8.91 -0.50 2.54
CA ASP A 82 -7.48 -0.71 2.34
C ASP A 82 -6.61 -0.19 3.49
N ARG A 83 -6.96 0.97 4.08
CA ARG A 83 -6.26 1.51 5.28
C ARG A 83 -6.37 0.55 6.46
N ILE A 84 -7.58 0.12 6.79
CA ILE A 84 -7.85 -0.82 7.88
C ILE A 84 -7.13 -2.14 7.62
N LEU A 85 -7.16 -2.64 6.37
CA LEU A 85 -6.52 -3.90 6.00
C LEU A 85 -5.01 -3.85 6.20
N VAL A 86 -4.33 -2.79 5.74
CA VAL A 86 -2.88 -2.64 5.89
C VAL A 86 -2.49 -2.51 7.36
N HIS A 87 -3.27 -1.76 8.14
CA HIS A 87 -3.05 -1.62 9.58
C HIS A 87 -3.23 -2.96 10.31
N ALA A 88 -4.34 -3.67 10.07
CA ALA A 88 -4.62 -4.96 10.71
C ALA A 88 -3.59 -6.03 10.32
N TRP A 89 -3.21 -6.08 9.05
CA TRP A 89 -2.20 -7.01 8.55
C TRP A 89 -0.81 -6.75 9.15
N SER A 90 -0.36 -5.49 9.17
CA SER A 90 0.97 -5.14 9.70
C SER A 90 1.05 -5.40 11.20
N TRP A 91 -0.03 -5.10 11.93
CA TRP A 91 -0.17 -5.43 13.34
C TRP A 91 -0.14 -6.93 13.60
N GLN A 92 -0.78 -7.74 12.75
CA GLN A 92 -0.69 -9.20 12.85
C GLN A 92 0.74 -9.69 12.61
N LYS A 93 1.43 -9.15 11.60
CA LYS A 93 2.79 -9.55 11.21
C LYS A 93 3.86 -9.15 12.23
N ALA A 94 3.66 -8.05 12.95
CA ALA A 94 4.54 -7.61 14.03
C ALA A 94 4.38 -8.44 15.32
N ARG A 95 3.27 -9.16 15.52
CA ARG A 95 3.06 -10.03 16.68
C ARG A 95 3.76 -11.37 16.52
N ARG A 96 4.42 -11.83 17.59
CA ARG A 96 4.95 -13.20 17.67
C ARG A 96 3.80 -14.21 17.82
N GLY A 97 3.93 -15.36 17.18
CA GLY A 97 3.06 -16.52 17.40
C GLY A 97 1.69 -16.49 16.72
N LYS A 98 1.43 -15.54 15.82
CA LYS A 98 0.20 -15.53 15.04
C LYS A 98 0.47 -15.81 13.57
N PHE A 99 -0.29 -16.72 12.98
CA PHE A 99 -0.13 -17.07 11.57
C PHE A 99 -0.88 -16.10 10.66
N LEU A 100 -0.29 -15.83 9.49
CA LEU A 100 -0.94 -15.04 8.44
C LEU A 100 -2.17 -15.75 7.87
N ASN A 101 -2.17 -17.09 7.90
CA ASN A 101 -3.28 -17.91 7.41
C ASN A 101 -4.55 -17.70 8.24
N ASP A 102 -4.43 -17.62 9.57
CA ASP A 102 -5.58 -17.38 10.46
C ASP A 102 -6.18 -16.00 10.24
N PHE A 103 -5.34 -15.00 9.96
CA PHE A 103 -5.80 -13.65 9.63
C PHE A 103 -6.53 -13.64 8.28
N ALA A 104 -5.94 -14.28 7.26
CA ALA A 104 -6.57 -14.37 5.94
C ALA A 104 -7.94 -15.10 6.02
N ALA A 105 -8.04 -16.16 6.82
CA ALA A 105 -9.30 -16.87 7.06
C ALA A 105 -10.37 -16.00 7.73
N ARG A 106 -10.00 -15.14 8.69
CA ARG A 106 -10.93 -14.20 9.36
C ARG A 106 -11.47 -13.14 8.42
N GLU A 107 -10.63 -12.65 7.52
CA GLU A 107 -11.02 -11.70 6.46
C GLU A 107 -11.79 -12.38 5.31
N GLY A 108 -11.91 -13.72 5.31
CA GLY A 108 -12.56 -14.47 4.24
C GLY A 108 -11.76 -14.51 2.93
N VAL A 109 -10.44 -14.26 2.99
CA VAL A 109 -9.58 -14.15 1.80
C VAL A 109 -8.50 -15.24 1.81
N ASN A 110 -8.14 -15.77 0.63
CA ASN A 110 -6.99 -16.65 0.51
C ASN A 110 -5.68 -15.89 0.79
N CYS A 111 -4.75 -16.50 1.53
CA CYS A 111 -3.42 -15.94 1.84
C CYS A 111 -2.67 -15.41 0.61
N ARG A 112 -2.77 -16.09 -0.53
CA ARG A 112 -2.12 -15.65 -1.78
C ARG A 112 -2.73 -14.35 -2.29
N THR A 113 -4.06 -14.23 -2.23
CA THR A 113 -4.78 -13.03 -2.64
C THR A 113 -4.50 -11.88 -1.69
N LEU A 114 -4.48 -12.14 -0.38
CA LEU A 114 -4.12 -11.16 0.64
C LEU A 114 -2.72 -10.58 0.40
N ARG A 115 -1.70 -11.44 0.23
CA ARG A 115 -0.32 -10.99 -0.06
C ARG A 115 -0.22 -10.15 -1.34
N ARG A 116 -0.97 -10.52 -2.38
CA ARG A 116 -1.02 -9.74 -3.62
C ARG A 116 -1.64 -8.36 -3.40
N ARG A 117 -2.78 -8.29 -2.72
CA ARG A 117 -3.45 -7.02 -2.38
C ARG A 117 -2.52 -6.10 -1.60
N ILE A 118 -1.87 -6.62 -0.56
CA ILE A 118 -0.90 -5.86 0.23
C ILE A 118 0.29 -5.40 -0.62
N SER A 119 0.83 -6.26 -1.49
CA SER A 119 1.95 -5.88 -2.37
C SER A 119 1.58 -4.74 -3.32
N VAL A 120 0.33 -4.74 -3.82
CA VAL A 120 -0.20 -3.64 -4.65
C VAL A 120 -0.31 -2.35 -3.83
N LEU A 121 -0.89 -2.41 -2.62
CA LEU A 121 -1.00 -1.25 -1.74
C LEU A 121 0.37 -0.71 -1.30
N CYS A 122 1.34 -1.57 -1.04
CA CYS A 122 2.71 -1.15 -0.77
C CYS A 122 3.37 -0.54 -2.02
N GLY A 123 3.00 -0.97 -3.23
CA GLY A 123 3.39 -0.35 -4.49
C GLY A 123 2.86 1.07 -4.62
N THR A 124 1.55 1.28 -4.41
CA THR A 124 0.94 2.62 -4.49
C THR A 124 1.53 3.58 -3.46
N MET A 125 1.78 3.11 -2.24
CA MET A 125 2.47 3.90 -1.21
C MET A 125 3.92 4.23 -1.63
N ALA A 126 4.64 3.29 -2.25
CA ALA A 126 6.00 3.52 -2.74
C ALA A 126 6.03 4.56 -3.87
N ASP A 127 5.08 4.48 -4.81
CA ASP A 127 4.94 5.44 -5.89
C ASP A 127 4.70 6.86 -5.34
N ARG A 128 3.81 7.00 -4.35
CA ARG A 128 3.59 8.27 -3.66
C ARG A 128 4.84 8.81 -2.99
N LEU A 129 5.56 7.98 -2.22
CA LEU A 129 6.81 8.38 -1.56
C LEU A 129 7.88 8.82 -2.56
N ASN A 130 7.96 8.14 -3.71
CA ASN A 130 8.86 8.51 -4.79
C ASN A 130 8.44 9.82 -5.47
N CYS A 131 7.14 10.05 -5.65
CA CYS A 131 6.61 11.32 -6.16
C CYS A 131 6.91 12.48 -5.21
N ALA A 132 6.70 12.31 -3.90
CA ALA A 132 7.02 13.32 -2.90
C ALA A 132 8.53 13.62 -2.80
N ARG A 133 9.39 12.64 -3.15
CA ARG A 133 10.84 12.80 -3.17
C ARG A 133 11.34 13.56 -4.40
N LYS A 134 10.64 13.49 -5.55
CA LYS A 134 11.05 14.25 -6.74
C LYS A 134 10.90 15.74 -6.41
N PRO A 135 12.00 16.52 -6.32
CA PRO A 135 11.84 17.96 -6.33
C PRO A 135 11.11 18.31 -7.62
N ALA A 136 10.18 19.27 -7.56
CA ALA A 136 9.57 19.86 -8.74
C ALA A 136 10.67 20.52 -9.58
N ALA A 137 11.36 19.72 -10.38
CA ALA A 137 12.45 20.15 -11.23
C ALA A 137 11.81 20.90 -12.40
N GLY A 138 11.64 22.21 -12.24
CA GLY A 138 11.39 23.13 -13.34
C GLY A 138 10.04 23.83 -13.41
N ALA A 139 9.18 23.79 -12.38
CA ALA A 139 7.98 24.63 -12.38
C ALA A 139 8.32 26.04 -11.87
N SER A 140 8.41 27.02 -12.78
CA SER A 140 8.36 28.43 -12.40
C SER A 140 7.10 28.70 -11.59
N LEU A 141 7.21 29.56 -10.58
CA LEU A 141 6.15 29.88 -9.61
C LEU A 141 4.77 30.21 -10.25
N GLU A 142 4.76 30.65 -11.52
CA GLU A 142 3.57 31.02 -12.28
C GLU A 142 2.71 29.83 -12.77
N GLU A 143 3.24 28.60 -12.82
CA GLU A 143 2.44 27.42 -13.22
C GLU A 143 1.68 26.77 -12.04
N ILE A 144 2.07 27.10 -10.80
CA ILE A 144 1.53 26.46 -9.59
C ILE A 144 0.14 27.02 -9.22
N GLU A 145 -0.18 28.26 -9.60
CA GLU A 145 -1.50 28.86 -9.35
C GLU A 145 -2.61 28.30 -10.27
N ALA A 146 -2.26 27.58 -11.34
CA ALA A 146 -3.23 26.98 -12.27
C ALA A 146 -3.49 25.48 -12.01
N ALA A 147 -2.73 24.82 -11.14
CA ALA A 147 -2.83 23.38 -10.91
C ALA A 147 -3.56 23.09 -9.59
N GLU A 148 -4.89 23.12 -9.64
CA GLU A 148 -5.71 22.42 -8.65
C GLU A 148 -5.27 20.95 -8.56
N ALA A 149 -5.05 20.50 -7.33
CA ALA A 149 -4.77 19.14 -6.86
C ALA A 149 -4.43 18.07 -7.93
N PRO A 150 -3.20 17.53 -7.99
CA PRO A 150 -2.95 16.36 -8.80
C PRO A 150 -3.65 15.16 -8.16
N GLU A 151 -4.87 14.87 -8.62
CA GLU A 151 -5.45 13.54 -8.56
C GLU A 151 -4.42 12.59 -9.14
N CYS A 152 -3.90 11.73 -8.26
CA CYS A 152 -2.98 10.66 -8.62
C CYS A 152 -3.77 9.60 -9.39
N ALA A 153 -4.18 9.93 -10.62
CA ALA A 153 -4.70 8.98 -11.57
C ALA A 153 -3.56 8.03 -11.95
N PRO A 154 -3.81 6.71 -12.04
CA PRO A 154 -2.84 5.82 -12.66
C PRO A 154 -2.64 6.33 -14.08
N ALA A 155 -1.43 6.81 -14.38
CA ALA A 155 -1.09 7.26 -15.72
C ALA A 155 -1.53 6.15 -16.68
N PRO A 156 -2.41 6.43 -17.66
CA PRO A 156 -2.67 5.45 -18.70
C PRO A 156 -1.30 5.09 -19.27
N LEU A 157 -1.04 3.80 -19.48
CA LEU A 157 0.14 3.31 -20.19
C LEU A 157 0.24 4.10 -21.49
N ALA A 158 0.97 5.21 -21.44
CA ALA A 158 1.21 6.06 -22.56
C ALA A 158 2.01 5.17 -23.49
N ARG A 159 1.38 4.76 -24.60
CA ARG A 159 2.13 4.20 -25.72
C ARG A 159 3.29 5.15 -25.93
N SER A 160 4.50 4.66 -25.66
CA SER A 160 5.71 5.46 -25.78
C SER A 160 5.65 6.17 -27.12
N PRO A 161 5.73 7.51 -27.14
CA PRO A 161 5.54 8.24 -28.37
C PRO A 161 6.59 7.76 -29.37
N ALA A 162 6.13 7.43 -30.59
CA ALA A 162 6.90 6.71 -31.62
C ALA A 162 8.12 7.47 -32.18
N PHE A 163 8.56 8.53 -31.50
CA PHE A 163 9.73 9.34 -31.81
C PHE A 163 11.02 8.78 -31.18
N LEU A 164 10.92 7.82 -30.25
CA LEU A 164 12.07 7.16 -29.62
C LEU A 164 12.57 5.90 -30.37
N LEU A 165 11.93 5.55 -31.50
CA LEU A 165 12.38 4.46 -32.38
C LEU A 165 12.88 5.06 -33.70
N ALA A 166 13.99 4.53 -34.21
CA ALA A 166 14.46 4.82 -35.56
C ALA A 166 13.34 4.52 -36.58
N PRO A 167 13.22 5.26 -37.69
CA PRO A 167 12.10 5.16 -38.62
C PRO A 167 11.92 3.77 -39.24
N ASP A 168 12.96 2.95 -39.22
CA ASP A 168 13.06 1.56 -39.65
C ASP A 168 12.82 0.52 -38.54
N ALA A 169 12.84 0.92 -37.26
CA ALA A 169 12.64 0.04 -36.11
C ALA A 169 11.16 -0.19 -35.75
N ARG A 170 10.22 0.28 -36.58
CA ARG A 170 8.80 -0.01 -36.41
C ARG A 170 8.52 -1.47 -36.81
N PRO A 171 7.86 -2.29 -35.97
CA PRO A 171 7.35 -3.57 -36.40
C PRO A 171 6.44 -3.37 -37.62
N ARG A 172 6.92 -3.77 -38.80
CA ARG A 172 6.13 -3.79 -40.03
C ARG A 172 5.19 -4.98 -39.92
N HIS A 173 3.95 -4.71 -39.55
CA HIS A 173 2.90 -5.70 -39.59
C HIS A 173 2.26 -5.66 -40.98
N ASP A 174 2.46 -6.72 -41.75
CA ASP A 174 1.76 -6.89 -43.02
C ASP A 174 0.28 -7.18 -42.73
N PRO A 175 -0.66 -6.30 -43.15
CA PRO A 175 -2.08 -6.45 -42.81
C PRO A 175 -2.72 -7.68 -43.46
N ASP A 176 -2.10 -8.22 -44.52
CA ASP A 176 -2.55 -9.41 -45.24
C ASP A 176 -1.87 -10.71 -44.75
N SER A 177 -1.14 -10.65 -43.63
CA SER A 177 -0.51 -11.84 -43.05
C SER A 177 -1.57 -12.88 -42.61
N PRO A 178 -1.50 -14.13 -43.11
CA PRO A 178 -2.48 -15.17 -42.77
C PRO A 178 -2.45 -15.52 -41.27
N GLU A 179 -1.31 -15.35 -40.60
CA GLU A 179 -1.14 -15.61 -39.17
C GLU A 179 -2.00 -14.66 -38.30
N LEU A 180 -2.14 -13.40 -38.73
CA LEU A 180 -2.98 -12.41 -38.05
C LEU A 180 -4.47 -12.74 -38.20
N ALA A 181 -4.88 -13.23 -39.37
CA ALA A 181 -6.25 -13.67 -39.62
C ALA A 181 -6.63 -14.89 -38.77
N GLU A 182 -5.70 -15.84 -38.59
CA GLU A 182 -5.89 -16.98 -37.70
C GLU A 182 -5.94 -16.56 -36.22
N LEU A 183 -5.07 -15.64 -35.81
CA LEU A 183 -5.07 -15.08 -34.46
C LEU A 183 -6.39 -14.36 -34.17
N ALA A 184 -6.89 -13.54 -35.10
CA ALA A 184 -8.17 -12.84 -34.98
C ALA A 184 -9.34 -13.83 -34.80
N LYS A 185 -9.40 -14.88 -35.64
CA LYS A 185 -10.39 -15.97 -35.50
C LYS A 185 -10.29 -16.69 -34.15
N ARG A 186 -9.09 -16.84 -33.60
CA ARG A 186 -8.86 -17.47 -32.28
C ARG A 186 -9.36 -16.58 -31.14
N ILE A 187 -9.08 -15.28 -31.21
CA ILE A 187 -9.54 -14.29 -30.23
C ILE A 187 -11.06 -14.20 -30.25
N GLU A 188 -11.67 -14.15 -31.44
CA GLU A 188 -13.12 -14.06 -31.59
C GLU A 188 -13.83 -15.29 -31.00
N ARG A 189 -13.31 -16.51 -31.26
CA ARG A 189 -13.81 -17.74 -30.62
C ARG A 189 -13.70 -17.69 -29.09
N GLY A 190 -12.60 -17.16 -28.57
CA GLY A 190 -12.40 -16.96 -27.13
C GLY A 190 -13.42 -16.00 -26.53
N ASN A 191 -13.67 -14.87 -27.19
CA ASN A 191 -14.64 -13.86 -26.76
C ASN A 191 -16.07 -14.40 -26.77
N ARG A 192 -16.46 -15.14 -27.82
CA ARG A 192 -17.78 -15.80 -27.87
C ARG A 192 -17.99 -16.79 -26.72
N ARG A 193 -16.95 -17.53 -26.33
CA ARG A 193 -17.01 -18.44 -25.16
C ARG A 193 -17.21 -17.67 -23.85
N ARG A 194 -16.44 -16.59 -23.64
CA ARG A 194 -16.57 -15.74 -22.45
C ARG A 194 -17.94 -15.08 -22.37
N GLU A 195 -18.47 -14.64 -23.50
CA GLU A 195 -19.80 -14.02 -23.55
C GLU A 195 -20.91 -15.02 -23.24
N LYS A 196 -20.82 -16.26 -23.74
CA LYS A 196 -21.76 -17.33 -23.37
C LYS A 196 -21.71 -17.63 -21.87
N MET A 197 -20.52 -17.71 -21.27
CA MET A 197 -20.38 -17.90 -19.82
C MET A 197 -20.96 -16.72 -19.03
N ARG A 198 -20.72 -15.48 -19.47
CA ARG A 198 -21.28 -14.28 -18.84
C ARG A 198 -22.81 -14.24 -18.93
N ARG A 199 -23.39 -14.63 -20.07
CA ARG A 199 -24.84 -14.73 -20.24
C ARG A 199 -25.45 -15.85 -19.39
N ALA A 200 -24.76 -16.99 -19.24
CA ALA A 200 -25.21 -18.08 -18.37
C ALA A 200 -25.20 -17.67 -16.89
N ALA A 201 -24.15 -16.99 -16.43
CA ALA A 201 -24.05 -16.48 -15.06
C ALA A 201 -25.15 -15.44 -14.74
N ASN A 202 -25.39 -14.50 -15.65
CA ASN A 202 -26.44 -13.49 -15.47
C ASN A 202 -27.87 -14.07 -15.61
N GLY A 203 -28.02 -15.21 -16.30
CA GLY A 203 -29.30 -15.91 -16.44
C GLY A 203 -29.68 -16.70 -15.20
N SER A 204 -28.71 -17.29 -14.49
CA SER A 204 -28.95 -17.98 -13.22
C SER A 204 -29.29 -17.03 -12.07
N GLU A 205 -28.80 -15.78 -12.11
CA GLU A 205 -29.12 -14.75 -11.10
C GLU A 205 -30.54 -14.18 -11.20
N ARG A 206 -31.23 -14.35 -12.33
CA ARG A 206 -32.62 -13.88 -12.53
C ARG A 206 -33.69 -14.95 -12.28
N ALA A 207 -33.27 -16.19 -12.06
CA ALA A 207 -34.16 -17.35 -11.86
C ALA A 207 -34.18 -17.87 -10.41
N ALA A 208 -33.48 -17.18 -9.51
CA ALA A 208 -33.51 -17.37 -8.06
C ALA A 208 -34.17 -16.15 -7.40
#